data_AF-C3ZWF1-F1
#
_entry.id   AF-C3ZWF1-F1
#
_cell.length_a   1.000
_cell.length_b   1.000
_cell.length_c   1.000
_cell.angle_alpha   90.00
_cell.angle_beta   90.00
_cell.angle_gamma   90.00
#
_symmetry.space_group_name_H-M   'P 1'
#
loop_
_entity.id
_entity.type
_entity.pdbx_description
1 polymer ?
#
loop_
_entity_poly.entity_id
_entity_poly.type
_entity_poly.pdbx_seq_one_letter_code
_entity_poly.pdbx_strand_id
1 'polypeptide(L)'
;MATSAKFLPNQVWVFLVCTLHFSISRASYPFQNTSLPWQDRVDDLVSRLTMEEVILQMSRGGAHSNGPAPAIPRLGIQPHQWNTECLRGDPQAGPATSFPQALGLAATFRYTGTTTA
;
A
#
# COMPACT_ATOMS: atom_id res chain seq x y z
N MET A 1 -41.65 -19.48 56.10
CA MET A 1 -40.25 -19.28 55.66
C MET A 1 -40.14 -19.82 54.24
N ALA A 2 -39.75 -18.96 53.29
CA ALA A 2 -39.41 -19.18 51.87
C ALA A 2 -40.22 -18.29 50.91
N THR A 3 -39.57 -17.22 50.49
CA THR A 3 -39.91 -16.26 49.42
C THR A 3 -39.80 -16.92 48.05
N SER A 4 -40.77 -16.73 47.16
CA SER A 4 -40.65 -17.08 45.73
C SER A 4 -40.75 -15.81 44.87
N ALA A 5 -39.70 -15.60 44.07
CA ALA A 5 -39.43 -14.41 43.30
C ALA A 5 -40.29 -14.31 42.03
N LYS A 6 -40.74 -13.09 41.73
CA LYS A 6 -41.49 -12.73 40.52
C LYS A 6 -40.51 -12.59 39.36
N PHE A 7 -40.64 -13.44 38.33
CA PHE A 7 -39.93 -13.30 37.07
C PHE A 7 -40.92 -12.83 36.00
N LEU A 8 -40.79 -11.57 35.56
CA LEU A 8 -41.40 -11.06 34.32
C LEU A 8 -40.25 -10.73 33.36
N PRO A 9 -40.23 -11.29 32.14
CA PRO A 9 -39.40 -10.72 31.08
C PRO A 9 -40.25 -10.38 29.86
N ASN A 10 -40.81 -9.16 29.89
CA ASN A 10 -41.28 -8.44 28.71
C ASN A 10 -40.09 -7.66 28.12
N GLN A 11 -39.13 -8.33 27.48
CA GLN A 11 -37.96 -7.68 26.86
C GLN A 11 -37.39 -8.54 25.72
N VAL A 12 -38.12 -8.69 24.60
CA VAL A 12 -37.58 -9.38 23.39
C VAL A 12 -37.94 -8.62 22.11
N TRP A 13 -37.80 -7.29 22.06
CA TRP A 13 -37.87 -6.57 20.77
C TRP A 13 -37.00 -5.30 20.77
N VAL A 14 -35.69 -5.46 20.97
CA VAL A 14 -34.71 -4.49 20.45
C VAL A 14 -33.94 -5.18 19.34
N PHE A 15 -34.54 -5.17 18.15
CA PHE A 15 -33.86 -5.57 16.91
C PHE A 15 -32.68 -4.62 16.71
N LEU A 16 -31.49 -5.13 16.99
CA LEU A 16 -30.22 -4.56 16.57
C LEU A 16 -30.19 -4.54 15.03
N VAL A 17 -30.77 -3.50 14.44
CA VAL A 17 -30.51 -3.14 13.04
C VAL A 17 -29.08 -2.63 13.00
N CYS A 18 -28.14 -3.57 12.87
CA CYS A 18 -26.76 -3.28 12.54
C CYS A 18 -26.75 -2.81 11.08
N THR A 19 -27.00 -1.52 10.87
CA THR A 19 -26.81 -0.88 9.57
C THR A 19 -25.36 -1.04 9.18
N LEU A 20 -25.11 -1.88 8.17
CA LEU A 20 -23.84 -1.96 7.45
C LEU A 20 -23.56 -0.57 6.87
N HIS A 21 -22.81 0.25 7.60
CA HIS A 21 -22.22 1.46 7.05
C HIS A 21 -21.09 1.05 6.12
N PHE A 22 -21.43 0.91 4.83
CA PHE A 22 -20.42 0.83 3.78
C PHE A 22 -19.81 2.22 3.62
N SER A 23 -18.76 2.51 4.39
CA SER A 23 -17.97 3.73 4.22
C SER A 23 -17.22 3.65 2.90
N ILE A 24 -17.78 4.27 1.85
CA ILE A 24 -17.03 4.58 0.64
C ILE A 24 -15.95 5.58 1.05
N SER A 25 -14.69 5.14 1.09
CA SER A 25 -13.56 6.05 1.22
C SER A 25 -13.54 6.92 -0.03
N ARG A 26 -14.02 8.15 0.09
CA ARG A 26 -14.05 9.09 -1.03
C ARG A 26 -12.62 9.55 -1.27
N ALA A 27 -12.10 9.30 -2.46
CA ALA A 27 -10.83 9.87 -2.91
C ALA A 27 -10.88 11.39 -2.70
N SER A 28 -10.00 11.91 -1.84
CA SER A 28 -9.90 13.34 -1.56
C SER A 28 -9.33 14.10 -2.76
N TYR A 29 -8.56 13.41 -3.60
CA TYR A 29 -7.91 13.96 -4.79
C TYR A 29 -8.09 13.07 -6.02
N PRO A 30 -8.14 13.64 -7.24
CA PRO A 30 -8.19 12.87 -8.49
C PRO A 30 -7.09 11.80 -8.61
N PHE A 31 -5.86 12.07 -8.17
CA PHE A 31 -4.78 11.07 -8.21
C PHE A 31 -5.07 9.77 -7.41
N GLN A 32 -5.99 9.82 -6.45
CA GLN A 32 -6.43 8.67 -5.66
C GLN A 32 -7.57 7.87 -6.32
N ASN A 33 -8.19 8.40 -7.38
CA ASN A 33 -9.26 7.72 -8.10
C ASN A 33 -8.69 6.74 -9.13
N THR A 34 -8.74 5.43 -8.84
CA THR A 34 -8.21 4.38 -9.71
C THR A 34 -9.02 4.14 -10.98
N SER A 35 -10.20 4.74 -11.12
CA SER A 35 -11.00 4.70 -12.36
C SER A 35 -10.54 5.71 -13.42
N LEU A 36 -9.67 6.67 -13.07
CA LEU A 36 -9.08 7.61 -14.02
C LEU A 36 -7.83 7.01 -14.70
N PRO A 37 -7.50 7.44 -15.94
CA PRO A 37 -6.24 7.11 -16.60
C PRO A 37 -5.02 7.40 -15.73
N TRP A 38 -3.98 6.58 -15.87
CA TRP A 38 -2.74 6.74 -15.13
C TRP A 38 -2.14 8.14 -15.28
N GLN A 39 -2.10 8.66 -16.51
CA GLN A 39 -1.51 9.96 -16.81
C GLN A 39 -2.21 11.10 -16.06
N ASP A 40 -3.55 11.14 -16.10
CA ASP A 40 -4.35 12.15 -15.40
C ASP A 40 -4.10 12.15 -13.89
N ARG A 41 -3.91 10.96 -13.32
CA ARG A 41 -3.61 10.80 -11.89
C ARG A 41 -2.21 11.30 -11.54
N VAL A 42 -1.22 11.02 -12.39
CA VAL A 42 0.16 11.50 -12.19
C VAL A 42 0.23 13.01 -12.33
N ASP A 43 -0.38 13.58 -13.36
CA ASP A 43 -0.37 15.02 -13.60
C ASP A 43 -1.06 15.80 -12.47
N ASP A 44 -2.19 15.28 -11.98
CA ASP A 44 -2.86 15.84 -10.79
C ASP A 44 -1.98 15.75 -9.53
N LEU A 45 -1.29 14.64 -9.29
CA LEU A 45 -0.40 14.51 -8.13
C LEU A 45 0.79 15.48 -8.22
N VAL A 46 1.51 15.48 -9.34
CA VAL A 46 2.74 16.27 -9.51
C VAL A 46 2.44 17.76 -9.48
N SER A 47 1.33 18.21 -10.10
CA SER A 47 0.91 19.62 -10.07
C SER A 47 0.54 20.13 -8.67
N ARG A 48 0.26 19.23 -7.72
CA ARG A 48 -0.03 19.57 -6.33
C ARG A 48 1.20 19.72 -5.47
N LEU A 49 2.37 19.23 -5.88
CA LEU A 49 3.60 19.25 -5.08
C LEU A 49 4.18 20.66 -4.97
N THR A 50 4.75 21.00 -3.82
CA THR A 50 5.59 22.21 -3.72
C THR A 50 6.97 21.94 -4.31
N MET A 51 7.72 22.99 -4.62
CA MET A 51 9.08 22.84 -5.12
C MET A 51 9.97 22.07 -4.13
N GLU A 52 9.85 22.36 -2.83
CA GLU A 52 10.60 21.70 -1.77
C GLU A 52 10.28 20.20 -1.71
N GLU A 53 9.00 19.84 -1.84
CA GLU A 53 8.59 18.44 -1.86
C GLU A 53 9.10 17.72 -3.11
N VAL A 54 9.06 18.36 -4.30
CA VAL A 54 9.64 17.79 -5.53
C VAL A 54 11.13 17.53 -5.35
N ILE A 55 11.89 18.49 -4.81
CA ILE A 55 13.31 18.33 -4.52
C ILE A 55 13.55 17.13 -3.58
N LEU A 56 12.76 17.02 -2.51
CA LEU A 56 12.88 15.91 -1.57
C LEU A 56 12.52 14.57 -2.21
N GLN A 57 11.43 14.46 -2.97
CA GLN A 57 11.03 13.22 -3.63
C GLN A 57 12.07 12.74 -4.67
N MET A 58 12.73 13.66 -5.37
CA MET A 58 13.79 13.33 -6.33
C MET A 58 15.14 13.01 -5.68
N SER A 59 15.47 13.63 -4.54
CA SER A 59 16.78 13.46 -3.90
C SER A 59 16.84 12.35 -2.85
N ARG A 60 15.70 11.97 -2.25
CA ARG A 60 15.64 11.16 -1.02
C ARG A 60 15.11 9.74 -1.16
N GLY A 61 15.34 8.99 -2.23
CA GLY A 61 14.94 7.57 -2.24
C GLY A 61 16.07 6.57 -2.30
N GLY A 62 17.31 6.99 -2.02
CA GLY A 62 18.52 6.18 -2.14
C GLY A 62 18.75 5.21 -0.98
N ALA A 63 19.79 4.38 -1.07
CA ALA A 63 20.15 3.42 -0.03
C ALA A 63 20.69 4.08 1.26
N HIS A 64 20.62 3.37 2.38
CA HIS A 64 21.14 3.79 3.69
C HIS A 64 20.54 5.13 4.18
N SER A 65 21.39 6.11 4.49
CA SER A 65 20.99 7.42 5.03
C SER A 65 20.35 8.34 3.99
N ASN A 66 20.27 7.92 2.71
CA ASN A 66 19.70 8.73 1.63
C ASN A 66 18.24 8.38 1.28
N GLY A 67 17.53 7.69 2.17
CA GLY A 67 16.10 7.40 2.05
C GLY A 67 15.46 7.06 3.40
N PRO A 68 14.14 6.86 3.45
CA PRO A 68 13.18 6.96 2.34
C PRO A 68 12.82 8.40 1.97
N ALA A 69 12.12 8.56 0.85
CA ALA A 69 11.59 9.86 0.45
C ALA A 69 10.56 10.25 1.53
N PRO A 70 10.63 11.48 2.08
CA PRO A 70 9.80 11.83 3.22
C PRO A 70 8.32 11.79 2.86
N ALA A 71 7.48 11.55 3.87
CA ALA A 71 6.03 11.65 3.73
C ALA A 71 5.60 13.06 3.26
N ILE A 72 4.44 13.14 2.61
CA ILE A 72 3.74 14.40 2.33
C ILE A 72 2.36 14.32 3.00
N PRO A 73 2.26 14.63 4.31
CA PRO A 73 1.03 14.41 5.08
C PRO A 73 -0.19 15.15 4.54
N ARG A 74 -0.01 16.36 3.98
CA ARG A 74 -1.11 17.15 3.40
C ARG A 74 -1.77 16.46 2.20
N LEU A 75 -1.05 15.59 1.50
CA LEU A 75 -1.55 14.80 0.37
C LEU A 75 -1.86 13.35 0.77
N GLY A 76 -1.65 12.97 2.04
CA GLY A 76 -1.83 11.60 2.53
C GLY A 76 -0.78 10.62 2.00
N ILE A 77 0.39 11.10 1.56
CA ILE A 77 1.46 10.27 1.00
C ILE A 77 2.40 9.84 2.12
N GLN A 78 2.62 8.53 2.23
CA GLN A 78 3.55 7.93 3.18
C GLN A 78 5.00 7.99 2.66
N PRO A 79 6.01 7.80 3.52
CA PRO A 79 7.39 7.70 3.07
C PRO A 79 7.56 6.55 2.06
N HIS A 80 8.41 6.74 1.06
CA HIS A 80 8.60 5.75 0.00
C HIS A 80 10.09 5.51 -0.33
N GLN A 81 10.51 4.26 -0.33
CA GLN A 81 11.85 3.83 -0.70
C GLN A 81 11.83 3.28 -2.12
N TRP A 82 12.27 4.08 -3.11
CA TRP A 82 12.28 3.65 -4.50
C TRP A 82 13.59 2.98 -4.94
N ASN A 83 14.72 3.22 -4.24
CA ASN A 83 15.96 2.46 -4.44
C ASN A 83 15.91 1.16 -3.63
N THR A 84 15.52 0.09 -4.30
CA THR A 84 15.44 -1.27 -3.77
C THR A 84 16.24 -2.21 -4.67
N GLU A 85 16.57 -3.40 -4.16
CA GLU A 85 17.43 -4.37 -4.84
C GLU A 85 16.77 -5.73 -4.91
N CYS A 86 16.84 -6.38 -6.07
CA CYS A 86 16.24 -7.70 -6.30
C CYS A 86 17.11 -8.60 -7.21
N LEU A 87 18.41 -8.30 -7.38
CA LEU A 87 19.29 -8.98 -8.34
C LEU A 87 19.28 -10.51 -8.23
N ARG A 88 19.18 -11.04 -7.00
CA ARG A 88 19.15 -12.49 -6.73
C ARG A 88 18.22 -12.84 -5.57
N GLY A 89 17.09 -12.16 -5.51
CA GLY A 89 16.18 -12.12 -4.35
C GLY A 89 16.29 -10.79 -3.60
N ASP A 90 15.31 -10.52 -2.75
CA ASP A 90 15.23 -9.29 -1.96
C ASP A 90 16.15 -9.40 -0.73
N PRO A 91 17.20 -8.56 -0.61
CA PRO A 91 18.12 -8.59 0.53
C PRO A 91 17.56 -7.93 1.79
N GLN A 92 16.47 -7.16 1.70
CA GLN A 92 15.88 -6.37 2.79
C GLN A 92 14.59 -6.99 3.35
N ALA A 93 14.00 -7.99 2.69
CA ALA A 93 12.80 -8.69 3.16
C ALA A 93 13.02 -9.67 4.35
N GLY A 94 14.19 -9.64 5.01
CA GLY A 94 14.55 -10.61 6.05
C GLY A 94 14.88 -11.99 5.45
N PRO A 95 14.37 -13.11 6.01
CA PRO A 95 14.56 -14.44 5.43
C PRO A 95 13.83 -14.57 4.07
N ALA A 96 14.53 -14.20 2.99
CA ALA A 96 14.06 -14.35 1.62
C ALA A 96 14.82 -15.44 0.88
N THR A 97 14.22 -15.98 -0.19
CA THR A 97 14.89 -16.94 -1.06
C THR A 97 16.11 -16.31 -1.70
N SER A 98 17.26 -16.95 -1.55
CA SER A 98 18.52 -16.52 -2.15
C SER A 98 18.77 -17.31 -3.44
N PHE A 99 18.53 -16.68 -4.59
CA PHE A 99 18.75 -17.30 -5.90
C PHE A 99 20.24 -17.29 -6.27
N PRO A 100 20.70 -18.15 -7.20
CA PRO A 100 22.00 -17.99 -7.82
C PRO A 100 22.16 -16.57 -8.40
N GLN A 101 23.38 -16.03 -8.40
CA GLN A 101 23.65 -14.76 -9.06
C GLN A 101 23.28 -14.84 -10.56
N ALA A 102 22.99 -13.70 -11.19
CA ALA A 102 22.58 -13.62 -12.59
C ALA A 102 23.46 -14.45 -13.54
N LEU A 103 24.79 -14.50 -13.32
CA LEU A 103 25.71 -15.33 -14.10
C LEU A 103 25.42 -16.84 -13.95
N GLY A 104 25.13 -17.31 -12.73
CA GLY A 104 24.78 -18.70 -12.48
C GLY A 104 23.41 -19.08 -13.06
N LEU A 105 22.45 -18.17 -13.05
CA LEU A 105 21.17 -18.36 -13.73
C LEU A 105 21.36 -18.42 -15.26
N ALA A 106 22.16 -17.53 -15.84
CA ALA A 106 22.46 -17.52 -17.27
C ALA A 106 23.17 -18.82 -17.74
N ALA A 107 24.06 -19.38 -16.91
CA ALA A 107 24.76 -20.63 -17.20
C ALA A 107 23.86 -21.87 -17.25
N THR A 108 22.58 -21.78 -16.86
CA THR A 108 21.61 -22.87 -17.02
C THR A 108 21.12 -23.03 -18.46
N PHE A 109 21.36 -22.03 -19.32
CA PHE A 109 20.83 -21.96 -20.70
C PHE A 109 19.31 -22.18 -20.81
N ARG A 110 18.57 -21.92 -19.72
CA ARG A 110 17.13 -22.13 -19.64
C ARG A 110 16.38 -20.80 -19.74
N TYR A 111 15.88 -20.49 -20.93
CA TYR A 111 14.87 -19.46 -21.14
C TYR A 111 13.49 -20.10 -21.16
N THR A 112 12.55 -19.62 -20.34
CA THR A 112 11.16 -20.11 -20.31
C THR A 112 10.15 -19.07 -20.77
N GLY A 113 10.61 -17.96 -21.36
CA GLY A 113 9.69 -17.01 -21.98
C GLY A 113 8.99 -17.67 -23.15
N THR A 114 7.67 -17.73 -23.09
CA THR A 114 6.83 -18.04 -24.23
C THR A 114 7.11 -16.98 -25.29
N THR A 115 7.90 -17.34 -26.30
CA THR A 115 7.95 -16.59 -27.56
C THR A 115 6.66 -16.88 -28.30
N THR A 116 5.59 -16.13 -28.01
CA THR A 116 4.53 -15.95 -29.00
C THR A 116 4.96 -14.79 -29.89
N ALA A 117 5.58 -15.14 -31.01
CA ALA A 117 5.54 -14.39 -32.25
C ALA A 117 4.74 -15.21 -33.26
#